data_AF-A0A5M3MT15-F1
#
_entry.id   AF-A0A5M3MT15-F1
#
_cell.length_a   1.000
_cell.length_b   1.000
_cell.length_c   1.000
_cell.angle_alpha   90.00
_cell.angle_beta   90.00
_cell.angle_gamma   90.00
#
_symmetry.space_group_name_H-M   'P 1'
#
loop_
_entity.id
_entity.type
_entity.pdbx_description
1 polymer ?
#
loop_
_entity_poly.entity_id
_entity_poly.type
_entity_poly.pdbx_seq_one_letter_code
_entity_poly.pdbx_strand_id
1 'polypeptide(L)'
;MASCPVDLPQSATPPTEAQNFIPPAPLPTPTVTIEFCDRCRWLHRATWVSTELLLTFPPPAIKGVSLLPLNSEDTGGRFRVWLHTTDPSGEAKATLVWDRKTEGGFPELKVLKQRLRDHIDPTKSLGHSDKPTMS
;
A
#
# COMPACT_ATOMS: atom_id res chain seq x y z
N MET A 1 47.14 -15.46 -28.71
CA MET A 1 45.86 -15.35 -27.97
C MET A 1 45.03 -14.28 -28.66
N ALA A 2 44.10 -14.67 -29.53
CA ALA A 2 43.22 -13.73 -30.23
C ALA A 2 42.02 -13.42 -29.33
N SER A 3 41.84 -12.15 -28.97
CA SER A 3 40.67 -11.70 -28.21
C SER A 3 39.46 -11.64 -29.14
N CYS A 4 38.39 -12.35 -28.79
CA CYS A 4 37.09 -12.19 -29.43
C CYS A 4 36.51 -10.81 -29.05
N PRO A 5 36.03 -10.00 -30.01
CA PRO A 5 35.30 -8.79 -29.68
C PRO A 5 33.96 -9.17 -29.04
N VAL A 6 33.68 -8.62 -27.87
CA VAL A 6 32.35 -8.67 -27.26
C VAL A 6 31.51 -7.61 -27.95
N ASP A 7 30.62 -8.03 -28.85
CA ASP A 7 29.60 -7.16 -29.43
C ASP A 7 28.61 -6.79 -28.31
N LEU A 8 28.64 -5.53 -27.86
CA LEU A 8 27.63 -5.00 -26.97
C LEU A 8 26.31 -4.91 -27.76
N PRO A 9 25.18 -5.38 -27.21
CA PRO A 9 23.91 -5.30 -27.91
C PRO A 9 23.58 -3.84 -28.22
N GLN A 10 23.45 -3.54 -29.51
CA GLN A 10 23.03 -2.22 -29.99
C GLN A 10 21.68 -1.87 -29.34
N SER A 11 21.63 -0.68 -28.74
CA SER A 11 20.45 -0.11 -28.11
C SER A 11 19.28 -0.11 -29.10
N ALA A 12 18.33 -1.02 -28.93
CA ALA A 12 17.10 -1.02 -29.70
C ALA A 12 16.31 0.25 -29.38
N THR A 13 16.05 1.08 -30.39
CA THR A 13 15.16 2.23 -30.26
C THR A 13 13.77 1.73 -29.81
N PRO A 14 13.20 2.26 -28.71
CA PRO A 14 11.89 1.82 -28.27
C PRO A 14 10.84 2.13 -29.36
N PRO A 15 9.82 1.27 -29.52
CA PRO A 15 8.76 1.51 -30.49
C PRO A 15 8.12 2.89 -30.27
N THR A 16 7.79 3.58 -31.36
CA THR A 16 7.31 4.97 -31.41
C THR A 16 6.15 5.27 -30.44
N GLU A 17 5.34 4.27 -30.11
CA GLU A 17 4.21 4.40 -29.17
C GLU A 17 4.63 4.59 -27.71
N ALA A 18 5.80 4.06 -27.30
CA ALA A 18 6.31 4.17 -25.94
C ALA A 18 6.73 5.61 -25.58
N GLN A 19 6.89 6.47 -26.58
CA GLN A 19 7.25 7.88 -26.39
C GLN A 19 6.10 8.71 -25.78
N ASN A 20 4.87 8.18 -25.80
CA ASN A 20 3.68 8.84 -25.26
C ASN A 20 3.29 8.38 -23.85
N PHE A 21 4.06 7.49 -23.22
CA PHE A 21 3.77 7.01 -21.88
C PHE A 21 4.12 8.07 -20.83
N ILE A 22 3.10 8.64 -20.20
CA ILE A 22 3.26 9.62 -19.14
C ILE A 22 3.29 8.86 -17.81
N PRO A 23 4.39 8.93 -17.02
CA PRO A 23 4.40 8.32 -15.71
C PRO A 23 3.38 9.01 -14.79
N PRO A 24 2.66 8.25 -13.95
CA PRO A 24 1.76 8.86 -12.99
C PRO A 24 2.57 9.68 -11.97
N ALA A 25 2.25 10.96 -11.84
CA ALA A 25 2.93 11.89 -10.92
C ALA A 25 1.90 12.64 -10.06
N PRO A 26 2.23 12.91 -8.77
CA PRO A 26 2.47 11.93 -7.70
C PRO A 26 1.25 11.02 -7.46
N LEU A 27 1.40 9.98 -6.63
CA LEU A 27 0.28 9.06 -6.33
C LEU A 27 -0.93 9.85 -5.77
N PRO A 28 -2.12 9.73 -6.39
CA PRO A 28 -3.28 10.52 -5.99
C PRO A 28 -3.84 10.00 -4.67
N THR A 29 -4.27 10.88 -3.76
CA THR A 29 -4.94 10.49 -2.51
C THR A 29 -6.42 10.16 -2.75
N PRO A 30 -7.05 9.24 -2.00
CA PRO A 30 -6.50 8.51 -0.85
C PRO A 30 -5.57 7.35 -1.23
N THR A 31 -4.46 7.19 -0.52
CA THR A 31 -3.55 6.02 -0.63
C THR A 31 -3.25 5.41 0.72
N VAL A 32 -2.86 4.14 0.73
CA VAL A 32 -2.45 3.42 1.95
C VAL A 32 -0.98 3.05 1.88
N THR A 33 -0.25 3.21 2.98
CA THR A 33 1.13 2.72 3.12
C THR A 33 1.18 1.64 4.19
N ILE A 34 1.72 0.47 3.86
CA ILE A 34 1.96 -0.62 4.81
C ILE A 34 3.46 -0.71 5.07
N GLU A 35 3.89 -0.21 6.23
CA GLU A 35 5.25 -0.42 6.74
C GLU A 35 5.36 -1.80 7.36
N PHE A 36 6.39 -2.56 7.04
CA PHE A 36 6.63 -3.86 7.68
C PHE A 36 8.12 -4.17 7.87
N CYS A 37 8.41 -4.90 8.94
CA CYS A 37 9.73 -5.48 9.18
C CYS A 37 10.04 -6.55 8.12
N ASP A 38 11.02 -6.29 7.26
CA ASP A 38 11.42 -7.20 6.18
C ASP A 38 12.14 -8.45 6.75
N ARG A 39 13.01 -8.25 7.75
CA ARG A 39 13.69 -9.34 8.48
C ARG A 39 12.73 -10.33 9.16
N CYS A 40 11.52 -9.90 9.44
CA CYS A 40 10.49 -10.70 10.08
C CYS A 40 9.71 -11.59 9.09
N ARG A 41 10.04 -11.53 7.78
CA ARG A 41 9.35 -12.25 6.69
C ARG A 41 7.86 -11.94 6.61
N TRP A 42 7.48 -10.69 6.84
CA TRP A 42 6.07 -10.27 6.84
C TRP A 42 5.56 -9.73 5.51
N LEU A 43 6.37 -9.76 4.44
CA LEU A 43 5.96 -9.34 3.10
C LEU A 43 4.66 -10.03 2.66
N HIS A 44 4.53 -11.35 2.81
CA HIS A 44 3.31 -12.09 2.43
C HIS A 44 2.07 -11.55 3.13
N ARG A 45 2.17 -11.19 4.41
CA ARG A 45 1.06 -10.60 5.16
C ARG A 45 0.75 -9.20 4.67
N ALA A 46 1.77 -8.38 4.42
CA ALA A 46 1.60 -7.02 3.90
C ALA A 46 0.92 -7.04 2.51
N THR A 47 1.34 -7.94 1.62
CA THR A 47 0.72 -8.16 0.31
C THR A 47 -0.72 -8.62 0.43
N TRP A 48 -1.02 -9.60 1.29
CA TRP A 48 -2.40 -10.06 1.50
C TRP A 48 -3.32 -8.94 2.00
N VAL A 49 -2.86 -8.16 3.00
CA VAL A 49 -3.61 -6.99 3.48
C VAL A 49 -3.83 -5.98 2.34
N SER A 50 -2.79 -5.69 1.54
CA SER A 50 -2.91 -4.81 0.36
C SER A 50 -3.99 -5.27 -0.61
N THR A 51 -3.98 -6.56 -1.01
CA THR A 51 -4.98 -7.13 -1.90
C THR A 51 -6.39 -7.00 -1.33
N GLU A 52 -6.56 -7.31 -0.04
CA GLU A 52 -7.86 -7.23 0.64
C GLU A 52 -8.41 -5.80 0.69
N LEU A 53 -7.54 -4.81 0.89
CA LEU A 53 -7.93 -3.39 0.88
C LEU A 53 -8.33 -2.94 -0.53
N LEU A 54 -7.56 -3.28 -1.56
CA LEU A 54 -7.87 -2.94 -2.95
C LEU A 54 -9.16 -3.58 -3.45
N LEU A 55 -9.45 -4.82 -3.03
CA LEU A 55 -10.71 -5.50 -3.37
C LEU A 55 -11.91 -4.86 -2.66
N THR A 56 -11.73 -4.39 -1.42
CA THR A 56 -12.82 -3.79 -0.62
C THR A 56 -13.09 -2.33 -1.03
N PHE A 57 -12.04 -1.59 -1.39
CA PHE A 57 -12.08 -0.17 -1.71
C PHE A 57 -11.50 0.09 -3.11
N PRO A 58 -12.19 -0.35 -4.17
CA PRO A 58 -11.76 -0.06 -5.52
C PRO A 58 -11.74 1.45 -5.79
N PRO A 59 -11.00 1.92 -6.81
CA PRO A 59 -11.02 3.32 -7.21
C PRO A 59 -12.45 3.83 -7.44
N PRO A 60 -12.77 5.08 -7.01
CA PRO A 60 -11.83 6.10 -6.54
C PRO A 60 -11.54 6.09 -5.02
N ALA A 61 -12.07 5.12 -4.25
CA ALA A 61 -12.02 5.13 -2.78
C ALA A 61 -10.58 5.00 -2.23
N ILE A 62 -9.84 3.99 -2.69
CA ILE A 62 -8.38 3.90 -2.53
C ILE A 62 -7.77 3.88 -3.92
N LYS A 63 -6.81 4.76 -4.15
CA LYS A 63 -6.16 4.90 -5.46
C LYS A 63 -4.82 4.18 -5.56
N GLY A 64 -4.29 3.70 -4.42
CA GLY A 64 -3.08 2.89 -4.38
C GLY A 64 -2.75 2.40 -2.98
N VAL A 65 -2.01 1.28 -2.94
CA VAL A 65 -1.40 0.75 -1.71
C VAL A 65 0.09 0.56 -1.96
N SER A 66 0.92 1.14 -1.10
CA SER A 66 2.38 1.01 -1.13
C SER A 66 2.85 0.07 -0.02
N LEU A 67 3.72 -0.87 -0.35
CA LEU A 67 4.39 -1.73 0.61
C LEU A 67 5.78 -1.17 0.89
N LEU A 68 6.06 -0.81 2.14
CA LEU A 68 7.32 -0.21 2.55
C LEU A 68 8.11 -1.19 3.46
N PRO A 69 9.05 -1.97 2.89
CA PRO A 69 9.92 -2.84 3.68
C PRO A 69 10.89 -2.01 4.52
N LEU A 70 11.05 -2.40 5.78
CA LEU A 70 11.98 -1.78 6.73
C LEU A 70 12.93 -2.84 7.28
N ASN A 71 14.23 -2.55 7.22
CA ASN A 71 15.30 -3.53 7.51
C ASN A 71 16.20 -3.13 8.69
N SER A 72 15.95 -2.00 9.34
CA SER A 72 16.77 -1.54 10.46
C SER A 72 16.41 -2.22 11.79
N GLU A 73 17.24 -2.04 12.82
CA GLU A 73 17.00 -2.60 14.16
C GLU A 73 15.85 -1.92 14.90
N ASP A 74 15.75 -0.60 14.82
CA ASP A 74 14.68 0.21 15.42
C ASP A 74 13.30 -0.06 14.81
N THR A 75 13.25 -0.58 13.58
CA THR A 75 12.03 -1.01 12.89
C THR A 75 11.73 -2.50 13.07
N GLY A 76 12.48 -3.19 13.93
CA GLY A 76 12.24 -4.57 14.31
C GLY A 76 10.81 -4.81 14.78
N GLY A 77 10.14 -5.79 14.16
CA GLY A 77 8.76 -6.16 14.48
C GLY A 77 7.72 -5.09 14.15
N ARG A 78 8.05 -4.10 13.29
CA ARG A 78 7.09 -3.09 12.83
C ARG A 78 6.08 -3.69 11.85
N PHE A 79 4.82 -3.34 12.05
CA PHE A 79 3.76 -3.51 11.07
C PHE A 79 2.76 -2.37 11.27
N ARG A 80 2.74 -1.39 10.37
CA ARG A 80 1.87 -0.21 10.46
C ARG A 80 1.09 -0.02 9.17
N VAL A 81 -0.14 0.44 9.30
CA VAL A 81 -1.00 0.82 8.18
C VAL A 81 -1.33 2.30 8.30
N TRP A 82 -0.90 3.07 7.32
CA TRP A 82 -1.14 4.51 7.21
C TRP A 82 -2.13 4.79 6.10
N LEU A 83 -3.02 5.74 6.33
CA LEU A 83 -3.89 6.32 5.32
C LEU A 83 -3.43 7.75 5.02
N HIS A 84 -3.16 8.03 3.75
CA HIS A 84 -2.82 9.36 3.25
C HIS A 84 -4.04 9.93 2.52
N THR A 85 -4.50 11.09 2.97
CA THR A 85 -5.61 11.85 2.38
C THR A 85 -5.18 13.28 2.08
N THR A 86 -5.95 13.97 1.26
CA THR A 86 -5.86 15.42 1.12
C THR A 86 -7.14 16.01 1.67
N ASP A 87 -7.02 17.00 2.54
CA ASP A 87 -8.20 17.66 3.10
C ASP A 87 -8.83 18.64 2.09
N PRO A 88 -10.01 19.22 2.39
CA PRO A 88 -10.66 20.18 1.48
C PRO A 88 -9.84 21.46 1.23
N SER A 89 -8.86 21.78 2.09
CA SER A 89 -7.96 22.92 1.92
C SER A 89 -6.79 22.64 0.98
N GLY A 90 -6.59 21.37 0.59
CA GLY A 90 -5.48 20.92 -0.25
C GLY A 90 -4.28 20.41 0.54
N GLU A 91 -4.36 20.32 1.87
CA GLU A 91 -3.24 19.87 2.72
C GLU A 91 -3.18 18.34 2.80
N ALA A 92 -1.97 17.79 2.73
CA ALA A 92 -1.74 16.36 2.88
C ALA A 92 -1.80 15.93 4.35
N LYS A 93 -2.63 14.93 4.65
CA LYS A 93 -2.79 14.35 5.99
C LYS A 93 -2.43 12.87 5.98
N ALA A 94 -1.65 12.44 6.96
CA ALA A 94 -1.38 11.03 7.23
C ALA A 94 -2.05 10.60 8.55
N THR A 95 -2.80 9.49 8.50
CA THR A 95 -3.50 8.92 9.66
C THR A 95 -3.00 7.50 9.91
N LEU A 96 -2.52 7.22 11.12
CA LEU A 96 -2.15 5.87 11.53
C LEU A 96 -3.42 5.08 11.83
N VAL A 97 -3.73 4.09 11.00
CA VAL A 97 -4.95 3.26 11.13
C VAL A 97 -4.69 2.04 12.01
N TRP A 98 -3.47 1.49 11.95
CA TRP A 98 -3.07 0.32 12.72
C TRP A 98 -1.57 0.37 13.04
N ASP A 99 -1.20 0.04 14.27
CA ASP A 99 0.18 -0.31 14.64
C ASP A 99 0.16 -1.61 15.45
N ARG A 100 0.87 -2.63 14.97
CA ARG A 100 0.97 -3.93 15.64
C ARG A 100 1.35 -3.81 17.11
N LYS A 101 2.24 -2.88 17.47
CA LYS A 101 2.72 -2.75 18.85
C LYS A 101 1.63 -2.21 19.78
N THR A 102 0.86 -1.22 19.34
CA THR A 102 -0.18 -0.59 20.16
C THR A 102 -1.47 -1.41 20.18
N GLU A 103 -1.76 -2.14 19.11
CA GLU A 103 -2.95 -2.97 18.96
C GLU A 103 -2.74 -4.42 19.44
N GLY A 104 -1.53 -4.75 19.91
CA GLY A 104 -1.22 -6.09 20.44
C GLY A 104 -1.16 -7.22 19.39
N GLY A 105 -1.14 -6.90 18.09
CA GLY A 105 -1.17 -7.94 17.05
C GLY A 105 -1.30 -7.41 15.63
N PHE A 106 -1.40 -8.34 14.69
CA PHE A 106 -1.74 -7.99 13.31
C PHE A 106 -3.20 -7.59 13.19
N PRO A 107 -3.56 -6.76 12.20
CA PRO A 107 -4.94 -6.35 12.00
C PRO A 107 -5.85 -7.56 11.76
N GLU A 108 -6.96 -7.61 12.50
CA GLU A 108 -8.13 -8.32 12.02
C GLU A 108 -8.68 -7.54 10.83
N LEU A 109 -8.78 -8.17 9.67
CA LEU A 109 -9.15 -7.47 8.42
C LEU A 109 -10.48 -6.73 8.53
N LYS A 110 -11.44 -7.30 9.24
CA LYS A 110 -12.73 -6.68 9.48
C LYS A 110 -12.58 -5.30 10.14
N VAL A 111 -11.86 -5.25 11.26
CA VAL A 111 -11.62 -4.03 12.02
C VAL A 111 -10.81 -3.03 11.20
N LEU A 112 -9.79 -3.50 10.48
CA LEU A 112 -8.99 -2.63 9.62
C LEU A 112 -9.82 -1.98 8.50
N LYS A 113 -10.68 -2.77 7.83
CA LYS A 113 -11.57 -2.27 6.78
C LYS A 113 -12.56 -1.25 7.35
N GLN A 114 -13.14 -1.51 8.52
CA GLN A 114 -14.03 -0.56 9.20
C GLN A 114 -13.31 0.76 9.49
N ARG A 115 -12.13 0.72 10.14
CA ARG A 115 -11.36 1.94 10.45
C ARG A 115 -10.99 2.73 9.20
N LEU A 116 -10.58 2.06 8.11
CA LEU A 116 -10.30 2.73 6.85
C LEU A 116 -11.55 3.38 6.25
N ARG A 117 -12.68 2.65 6.20
CA ARG A 117 -13.95 3.18 5.73
C ARG A 117 -14.32 4.46 6.49
N ASP A 118 -14.23 4.44 7.82
CA ASP A 118 -14.63 5.57 8.66
C ASP A 118 -13.83 6.85 8.35
N HIS A 119 -12.67 6.74 7.69
CA HIS A 119 -11.89 7.87 7.21
C HIS A 119 -12.15 8.25 5.74
N ILE A 120 -12.48 7.30 4.86
CA ILE A 120 -12.59 7.55 3.41
C ILE A 120 -14.03 7.72 2.92
N ASP A 121 -14.97 6.95 3.46
CA ASP A 121 -16.39 6.96 3.09
C ASP A 121 -17.22 6.33 4.22
N PRO A 122 -17.54 7.09 5.27
CA PRO A 122 -18.28 6.60 6.43
C PRO A 122 -19.66 6.01 6.10
N THR A 123 -20.21 6.33 4.92
CA THR A 123 -21.55 5.91 4.50
C THR A 123 -21.55 4.56 3.77
N LYS A 124 -20.38 4.06 3.36
CA LYS A 124 -20.25 2.80 2.62
C LYS A 124 -20.53 1.60 3.52
N SER A 125 -21.47 0.74 3.12
CA SER A 125 -21.62 -0.56 3.79
C SER A 125 -20.49 -1.52 3.37
N LEU A 126 -19.95 -2.25 4.35
CA LEU A 126 -18.99 -3.33 4.18
C LEU A 126 -19.63 -4.72 4.37
N GLY A 127 -20.97 -4.79 4.35
CA GLY A 127 -21.73 -6.03 4.45
C GLY A 127 -21.45 -6.78 5.76
N HIS A 128 -20.94 -8.02 5.66
CA HIS A 128 -20.61 -8.84 6.82
C HIS A 128 -19.57 -8.19 7.75
N SER A 129 -18.75 -7.28 7.23
CA SER A 129 -17.78 -6.57 8.04
C SER A 129 -18.44 -5.55 8.98
N ASP A 130 -19.68 -5.10 8.74
CA ASP A 130 -20.37 -4.12 9.62
C ASP A 130 -21.08 -4.74 10.81
N LYS A 131 -21.39 -6.04 10.72
CA LYS A 131 -22.11 -6.74 11.77
C LYS A 131 -21.19 -6.94 12.97
N PRO A 132 -21.63 -6.74 14.22
CA PRO A 132 -20.85 -7.16 15.38
C PRO A 132 -20.50 -8.65 15.24
N THR A 133 -19.24 -9.03 15.48
CA THR A 133 -18.94 -10.45 15.69
C THR A 133 -19.61 -10.78 17.01
N MET A 134 -20.69 -11.57 17.00
CA MET A 134 -21.23 -12.12 18.24
C MET A 134 -20.13 -12.97 18.85
N SER A 135 -19.59 -12.50 19.97
CA SER A 135 -18.56 -13.19 20.74
C SER A 135 -19.19 -14.13 21.75
#